data_AF-A0A344V6P0-F1
#
_entry.id   AF-A0A344V6P0-F1
#
_cell.length_a   1.000
_cell.length_b   1.000
_cell.length_c   1.000
_cell.angle_alpha   90.00
_cell.angle_beta   90.00
_cell.angle_gamma   90.00
#
_symmetry.space_group_name_H-M   'P 1'
#
loop_
_entity.id
_entity.type
_entity.pdbx_description
1 polymer ?
#
loop_
_entity_poly.entity_id
_entity_poly.type
_entity_poly.pdbx_seq_one_letter_code
_entity_poly.pdbx_strand_id
1 'polypeptide(L)' 'MKIEIYKTKSRKHKKRGFNRQSISHIKVFSIKYNLFKFFIKAETIKLNKKILSELFITEIGSVISLTRWNFYHINN' A
#
# COMPACT_ATOMS: atom_id res chain seq x y z
N MET A 1 30.80 18.42 -2.89
CA MET A 1 30.52 17.32 -3.84
C MET A 1 30.30 15.93 -3.19
N LYS A 2 31.25 15.31 -2.45
CA LYS A 2 31.04 13.97 -1.84
C LYS A 2 29.79 13.90 -0.94
N ILE A 3 29.59 14.90 -0.08
CA ILE A 3 28.44 14.98 0.84
C ILE A 3 27.09 14.99 0.10
N GLU A 4 26.98 15.68 -1.03
CA GLU A 4 25.74 15.75 -1.83
C GLU A 4 25.41 14.42 -2.49
N ILE A 5 26.44 13.69 -2.96
CA ILE A 5 26.30 12.34 -3.51
C ILE A 5 25.82 11.37 -2.43
N TYR A 6 26.34 11.45 -1.21
CA TYR A 6 25.85 10.62 -0.10
C TYR A 6 24.42 11.01 0.32
N LYS A 7 24.08 12.30 0.36
CA LYS A 7 22.73 12.78 0.67
C LYS A 7 21.70 12.28 -0.35
N THR A 8 22.02 12.32 -1.65
CA THR A 8 21.12 11.84 -2.72
C THR A 8 20.93 10.32 -2.67
N LYS A 9 22.01 9.55 -2.46
CA LYS A 9 21.92 8.09 -2.24
C LYS A 9 21.04 7.76 -1.02
N SER A 10 21.28 8.44 0.11
CA SER A 10 20.50 8.26 1.34
C SER A 10 19.01 8.56 1.13
N ARG A 11 18.67 9.66 0.46
CA ARG A 11 17.27 9.99 0.11
C ARG A 11 16.61 8.89 -0.72
N LYS A 12 17.31 8.32 -1.70
CA LYS A 12 16.81 7.21 -2.54
C LYS A 12 16.56 5.95 -1.70
N HIS A 13 17.48 5.61 -0.79
CA HIS A 13 17.31 4.48 0.12
C HIS A 13 16.14 4.69 1.09
N LYS A 14 16.02 5.88 1.69
CA LYS A 14 14.89 6.24 2.57
C LYS A 14 13.55 6.09 1.85
N LYS A 15 13.41 6.62 0.63
CA LYS A 15 12.19 6.46 -0.18
C LYS A 15 11.87 4.99 -0.48
N ARG A 16 12.87 4.18 -0.80
CA ARG A 16 12.71 2.75 -1.05
C ARG A 16 12.29 1.99 0.23
N GLY A 17 12.91 2.30 1.36
CA GLY A 17 12.59 1.71 2.66
C GLY A 17 11.14 1.99 3.08
N PHE A 18 10.73 3.26 2.98
CA PHE A 18 9.36 3.66 3.28
C PHE A 18 8.33 2.93 2.40
N ASN A 19 8.58 2.85 1.08
CA ASN A 19 7.69 2.12 0.18
C ASN A 19 7.61 0.61 0.50
N ARG A 20 8.72 -0.01 0.94
CA ARG A 20 8.71 -1.42 1.39
C ARG A 20 7.89 -1.60 2.66
N GLN A 21 8.01 -0.69 3.63
CA GLN A 21 7.22 -0.71 4.86
C GLN A 21 5.72 -0.57 4.57
N SER A 22 5.31 0.41 3.75
CA SER A 22 3.90 0.56 3.35
C SER A 22 3.35 -0.71 2.70
N ILE A 23 4.11 -1.36 1.80
CA ILE A 23 3.71 -2.64 1.19
C ILE A 23 3.59 -3.74 2.24
N SER A 24 4.52 -3.80 3.20
CA SER A 24 4.50 -4.78 4.28
C SER A 24 3.25 -4.64 5.14
N HIS A 25 2.89 -3.41 5.53
CA HIS A 25 1.67 -3.17 6.31
C HIS A 25 0.42 -3.62 5.55
N ILE A 26 0.29 -3.25 4.28
CA ILE A 26 -0.85 -3.68 3.47
C ILE A 26 -0.88 -5.22 3.34
N LYS A 27 0.28 -5.89 3.21
CA LYS A 27 0.36 -7.35 3.14
C LYS A 27 -0.10 -8.04 4.42
N VAL A 28 0.21 -7.49 5.60
CA VAL A 28 -0.19 -8.08 6.89
C VAL A 28 -1.71 -8.16 7.00
N PHE A 29 -2.41 -7.13 6.54
CA PHE A 29 -3.85 -7.04 6.64
C PHE A 29 -4.61 -7.53 5.40
N SER A 30 -3.91 -7.77 4.29
CA SER A 30 -4.50 -8.29 3.05
C SER A 30 -4.21 -9.78 2.92
N ILE A 31 -5.25 -10.62 3.05
CA ILE A 31 -5.16 -12.08 2.87
C ILE A 31 -4.49 -12.45 1.53
N LYS A 32 -4.73 -11.66 0.47
CA LYS A 32 -4.06 -11.79 -0.83
C LYS A 32 -3.76 -10.43 -1.45
N TYR A 33 -2.62 -9.83 -1.10
CA TYR A 33 -2.14 -8.54 -1.60
C TYR A 33 -2.19 -8.38 -3.13
N ASN A 34 -1.94 -9.46 -3.89
CA ASN A 34 -1.99 -9.43 -5.35
C ASN A 34 -3.43 -9.27 -5.88
N LEU A 35 -4.43 -9.92 -5.28
CA LEU A 35 -5.84 -9.73 -5.67
C LEU A 35 -6.33 -8.34 -5.27
N PHE A 36 -5.98 -7.90 -4.06
CA PHE A 36 -6.31 -6.56 -3.60
C PHE A 36 -5.78 -5.46 -4.54
N LYS A 37 -4.53 -5.60 -4.99
CA LYS A 37 -3.93 -4.70 -5.98
C LYS A 37 -4.63 -4.78 -7.34
N PHE A 38 -5.11 -5.96 -7.74
CA PHE A 38 -5.83 -6.17 -8.99
C PHE A 38 -7.19 -5.45 -8.96
N PHE A 39 -7.97 -5.60 -7.90
CA PHE A 39 -9.29 -4.95 -7.77
C PHE A 39 -9.22 -3.44 -7.64
N ILE A 40 -8.29 -2.91 -6.82
CA ILE A 40 -8.06 -1.45 -6.77
C ILE A 40 -7.73 -0.89 -8.15
N LYS A 41 -7.00 -1.65 -8.97
CA LYS A 41 -6.64 -1.25 -10.33
C LYS A 41 -7.82 -1.39 -11.32
N ALA A 42 -8.63 -2.43 -11.18
CA ALA A 42 -9.84 -2.67 -11.99
C ALA A 42 -10.88 -1.57 -11.77
N GLU A 43 -11.04 -1.14 -10.52
CA GLU A 43 -11.96 -0.10 -10.05
C GLU A 43 -11.46 1.33 -10.32
N THR A 44 -10.30 1.49 -10.96
CA THR A 44 -9.63 2.79 -11.20
C THR A 44 -9.32 3.62 -9.95
N ILE A 45 -9.40 3.02 -8.75
CA ILE A 45 -9.08 3.68 -7.48
C ILE A 45 -7.58 3.98 -7.43
N LYS A 46 -7.22 5.24 -7.64
CA LYS A 46 -5.82 5.70 -7.59
C LYS A 46 -5.40 6.02 -6.16
N LEU A 47 -5.35 5.02 -5.29
CA LEU A 47 -4.81 5.20 -3.93
C LEU A 47 -3.29 5.06 -3.91
N ASN A 48 -2.62 6.07 -3.37
CA ASN A 48 -1.19 5.98 -3.09
C ASN A 48 -0.97 4.93 -1.98
N LYS A 49 0.04 4.08 -2.13
CA LYS A 49 0.41 3.05 -1.14
C LYS A 49 0.66 3.61 0.25
N LYS A 50 1.11 4.87 0.36
CA LYS A 50 1.27 5.57 1.64
C LYS A 50 -0.09 5.71 2.35
N ILE A 51 -1.04 6.37 1.68
CA ILE A 51 -2.39 6.63 2.21
C ILE A 51 -3.08 5.31 2.52
N LEU A 52 -2.92 4.33 1.64
CA LEU A 52 -3.48 3.00 1.83
C LEU A 52 -2.88 2.30 3.06
N SER A 53 -1.55 2.34 3.24
CA SER A 53 -0.94 1.75 4.44
C SER A 53 -1.36 2.46 5.73
N GLU A 54 -1.67 3.75 5.66
CA GLU A 54 -2.09 4.57 6.79
C GLU A 54 -3.53 4.25 7.17
N LEU A 55 -4.45 4.23 6.20
CA LEU A 55 -5.83 3.75 6.36
C LEU A 55 -5.89 2.35 6.98
N PHE A 56 -4.98 1.47 6.56
CA PHE A 56 -4.91 0.11 7.09
C PHE A 56 -4.49 0.02 8.56
N ILE A 57 -3.76 1.01 9.06
CA ILE A 57 -3.31 1.08 10.46
C ILE A 57 -4.32 1.83 11.31
N THR A 58 -4.87 2.94 10.80
CA THR A 58 -5.68 3.87 11.59
C THR A 58 -7.17 3.56 11.55
N GLU A 59 -7.66 2.97 10.45
CA GLU A 59 -9.10 2.83 10.19
C GLU A 59 -9.47 1.38 9.85
N ILE A 60 -9.54 0.53 10.88
CA ILE A 60 -9.89 -0.88 10.73
C ILE A 60 -11.26 -1.08 10.03
N GLY A 61 -12.23 -0.19 10.26
CA GLY A 61 -13.55 -0.24 9.63
C GLY A 61 -13.48 -0.04 8.11
N SER A 62 -12.64 0.91 7.66
CA SER A 62 -12.39 1.18 6.25
C SER A 62 -11.74 -0.04 5.56
N VAL A 63 -10.83 -0.74 6.25
CA VAL A 63 -10.22 -2.00 5.78
C VAL A 63 -11.23 -3.12 5.63
N ILE A 64 -12.10 -3.30 6.63
CA ILE A 64 -13.14 -4.35 6.61
C ILE A 64 -14.10 -4.11 5.47
N SER A 65 -14.55 -2.86 5.27
CA SER A 65 -15.42 -2.47 4.16
C SER A 65 -14.76 -2.72 2.80
N LEU A 66 -13.49 -2.33 2.63
CA LEU A 66 -12.74 -2.60 1.38
C LEU A 66 -12.59 -4.10 1.13
N THR A 67 -12.33 -4.88 2.17
CA THR A 67 -12.14 -6.32 2.06
C THR A 67 -13.44 -7.01 1.70
N ARG A 68 -14.55 -6.63 2.34
CA ARG A 68 -15.89 -7.16 2.04
C ARG A 68 -16.31 -6.82 0.61
N TRP A 69 -16.02 -5.61 0.15
CA TRP A 69 -16.27 -5.19 -1.22
C TRP A 69 -15.45 -5.99 -2.24
N ASN A 70 -14.17 -6.23 -1.96
CA ASN A 70 -13.34 -7.12 -2.79
C ASN A 70 -13.92 -8.55 -2.88
N PHE A 71 -14.41 -9.11 -1.78
CA PHE A 71 -15.03 -10.45 -1.78
C PHE A 71 -16.34 -10.50 -2.58
N TYR A 72 -17.15 -9.44 -2.54
CA TYR A 72 -18.36 -9.34 -3.35
C TYR A 72 -18.04 -9.40 -4.85
N HIS A 73 -16.98 -8.71 -5.28
CA HIS A 73 -16.52 -8.74 -6.67
C HIS A 73 -15.84 -10.04 -7.12
N ILE A 74 -15.38 -10.89 -6.20
CA ILE A 74 -14.82 -12.21 -6.54
C ILE A 74 -15.94 -13.23 -6.81
N ASN A 75 -17.07 -13.10 -6.10
CA ASN A 75 -18.15 -14.08 -6.11
C ASN A 75 -19.28 -13.76 -7.11
N ASN A 76 -19.27 -12.56 -7.69
CA ASN A 76 -20.13 -12.15 -8.82
C ASN A 76 -19.34 -12.20 -10.13
#